data_AF-A0AA38R681-F1
#
_entry.id   AF-A0AA38R681-F1
#
_cell.length_a   1.000
_cell.length_b   1.000
_cell.length_c   1.000
_cell.angle_alpha   90.00
_cell.angle_beta   90.00
_cell.angle_gamma   90.00
#
_symmetry.space_group_name_H-M   'P 1'
#
loop_
_entity.id
_entity.type
_entity.pdbx_description
1 polymer ?
#
loop_
_entity_poly.entity_id
_entity_poly.type
_entity_poly.pdbx_seq_one_letter_code
_entity_poly.pdbx_strand_id
1 'polypeptide(L)'
;MVVSGDHVGTHIDALCHVGNEGTLHGGIQISDACHGGLFQFHGVETIMPMVCRGVFFDIPALKGVSRLEAGYGITDEYLRAALGDTVLNKGDVALIRTGWVQQYADAKAYLGDETGFPGVAASGGQWLADHGVRAAGADTIAFDQV
;
A
#
# COMPACT_ATOMS: atom_id res chain seq x y z
N MET A 1 -11.14 -16.01 22.87
CA MET A 1 -10.01 -16.28 21.95
C MET A 1 -10.37 -15.66 20.61
N VAL A 2 -9.51 -14.81 20.06
CA VAL A 2 -9.65 -14.25 18.71
C VAL A 2 -8.63 -14.96 17.83
N VAL A 3 -9.04 -15.38 16.63
CA VAL A 3 -8.16 -16.00 15.62
C VAL A 3 -8.30 -15.18 14.35
N SER A 4 -7.18 -14.77 13.77
CA SER A 4 -7.11 -13.94 12.56
C SER A 4 -5.83 -14.26 11.78
N GLY A 5 -5.73 -13.80 10.54
CA GLY A 5 -4.47 -13.74 9.80
C GLY A 5 -3.77 -12.39 9.98
N ASP A 6 -2.49 -12.32 9.63
CA ASP A 6 -1.65 -11.12 9.80
C ASP A 6 -2.14 -9.92 8.97
N HIS A 7 -2.83 -10.17 7.85
CA HIS A 7 -3.31 -9.13 6.91
C HIS A 7 -4.84 -8.99 6.87
N VAL A 8 -5.51 -9.27 7.99
CA VAL A 8 -6.97 -9.13 8.11
C VAL A 8 -7.33 -7.76 8.68
N GLY A 9 -8.19 -7.03 7.96
CA GLY A 9 -8.62 -5.68 8.36
C GLY A 9 -7.60 -4.60 7.98
N THR A 10 -7.65 -3.45 8.65
CA THR A 10 -6.59 -2.44 8.52
C THR A 10 -5.30 -2.99 9.14
N HIS A 11 -4.28 -3.18 8.33
CA HIS A 11 -3.02 -3.84 8.72
C HIS A 11 -1.80 -3.11 8.16
N ILE A 12 -0.61 -3.63 8.44
CA ILE A 12 0.66 -3.16 7.91
C ILE A 12 1.48 -4.36 7.43
N ASP A 13 2.04 -4.24 6.24
CA ASP A 13 2.95 -5.24 5.70
C ASP A 13 4.38 -4.89 6.10
N ALA A 14 5.04 -5.83 6.78
CA ALA A 14 6.46 -5.69 7.08
C ALA A 14 7.31 -5.96 5.83
N LEU A 15 8.58 -5.52 5.84
CA LEU A 15 9.47 -5.69 4.69
C LEU A 15 9.77 -7.17 4.35
N CYS A 16 9.46 -8.11 5.26
CA CYS A 16 9.53 -9.54 4.99
C CYS A 16 8.31 -10.10 4.25
N HIS A 17 7.24 -9.33 4.08
CA HIS A 17 5.99 -9.80 3.47
C HIS A 17 6.18 -10.21 2.00
N VAL A 18 6.93 -9.41 1.25
CA VAL A 18 7.14 -9.60 -0.19
C VAL A 18 8.63 -9.80 -0.48
N GLY A 19 8.93 -10.83 -1.27
CA GLY A 19 10.23 -11.03 -1.89
C GLY A 19 10.16 -10.83 -3.40
N ASN A 20 11.25 -10.34 -3.99
CA ASN A 20 11.39 -10.18 -5.43
C ASN A 20 12.65 -10.93 -5.90
N GLU A 21 12.50 -11.74 -6.95
CA GLU A 21 13.59 -12.53 -7.55
C GLU A 21 14.39 -13.37 -6.52
N GLY A 22 13.69 -13.96 -5.54
CA GLY A 22 14.33 -14.79 -4.52
C GLY A 22 14.96 -14.03 -3.35
N THR A 23 14.82 -12.70 -3.31
CA THR A 23 15.41 -11.84 -2.27
C THR A 23 14.38 -10.95 -1.58
N LEU A 24 14.61 -10.65 -0.30
CA LEU A 24 13.93 -9.58 0.42
C LEU A 24 14.65 -8.25 0.22
N HIS A 25 14.03 -7.17 0.69
CA HIS A 25 14.63 -5.84 0.73
C HIS A 25 16.06 -5.86 1.31
N GLY A 26 17.00 -5.17 0.65
CA GLY A 26 18.41 -5.17 1.02
C GLY A 26 19.22 -6.38 0.53
N GLY A 27 18.66 -7.23 -0.34
CA GLY A 27 19.37 -8.34 -1.00
C GLY A 27 19.52 -9.61 -0.16
N ILE A 28 18.69 -9.77 0.87
CA ILE A 28 18.70 -10.95 1.75
C ILE A 28 18.03 -12.12 1.03
N GLN A 29 18.69 -13.27 0.91
CA GLN A 29 18.09 -14.46 0.27
C GLN A 29 16.90 -14.97 1.09
N ILE A 30 15.78 -15.29 0.44
CA ILE A 30 14.57 -15.77 1.11
C ILE A 30 14.85 -17.08 1.88
N SER A 31 15.73 -17.94 1.36
CA SER A 31 16.16 -19.18 2.02
C SER A 31 16.76 -18.96 3.40
N ASP A 32 17.40 -17.80 3.60
CA ASP A 32 18.09 -17.45 4.84
C ASP A 32 17.20 -16.61 5.76
N ALA A 33 16.15 -16.02 5.19
CA ALA A 33 15.27 -15.10 5.89
C ALA A 33 14.17 -15.81 6.69
N CYS A 34 13.64 -16.95 6.21
CA CYS A 34 12.56 -17.66 6.87
C CYS A 34 13.00 -19.04 7.36
N HIS A 35 13.02 -19.22 8.68
CA HIS A 35 13.38 -20.48 9.32
C HIS A 35 12.31 -20.90 10.32
N GLY A 36 11.73 -22.09 10.13
CA GLY A 36 10.72 -22.63 11.04
C GLY A 36 9.42 -21.81 11.11
N GLY A 37 9.09 -21.06 10.05
CA GLY A 37 7.91 -20.19 9.99
C GLY A 37 8.12 -18.79 10.59
N LEU A 38 9.36 -18.46 10.98
CA LEU A 38 9.72 -17.14 11.51
C LEU A 38 10.65 -16.41 10.55
N PHE A 39 10.38 -15.14 10.32
CA PHE A 39 11.30 -14.25 9.60
C PHE A 39 12.38 -13.72 10.56
N GLN A 40 13.64 -14.00 10.25
CA GLN A 40 14.80 -13.54 11.04
C GLN A 40 15.18 -12.09 10.74
N PHE A 41 14.71 -11.57 9.61
CA PHE A 41 14.96 -10.21 9.15
C PHE A 41 13.64 -9.59 8.74
N HIS A 42 13.53 -8.28 8.93
CA HIS A 42 12.42 -7.46 8.40
C HIS A 42 11.03 -7.84 8.92
N GLY A 43 10.95 -8.57 10.04
CA GLY A 43 9.70 -8.86 10.74
C GLY A 43 9.03 -7.59 11.27
N VAL A 44 7.73 -7.68 11.54
CA VAL A 44 6.92 -6.53 11.98
C VAL A 44 7.44 -5.91 13.28
N GLU A 45 8.07 -6.70 14.15
CA GLU A 45 8.71 -6.25 15.39
C GLU A 45 9.89 -5.28 15.15
N THR A 46 10.43 -5.22 13.93
CA THR A 46 11.47 -4.27 13.53
C THR A 46 10.92 -2.91 13.10
N ILE A 47 9.60 -2.80 12.92
CA ILE A 47 8.95 -1.54 12.56
C ILE A 47 8.91 -0.62 13.78
N MET A 48 9.70 0.46 13.73
CA MET A 48 9.65 1.53 14.72
C MET A 48 8.24 2.16 14.76
N PRO A 49 7.72 2.56 15.94
CA PRO A 49 6.45 3.27 16.04
C PRO A 49 6.36 4.44 15.06
N MET A 50 5.28 4.50 14.29
CA MET A 50 5.07 5.54 13.29
C MET A 50 4.22 6.68 13.85
N VAL A 51 4.87 7.64 14.51
CA VAL A 51 4.27 8.93 14.88
C VAL A 51 4.97 10.00 14.04
N CYS A 52 4.43 10.24 12.85
CA CYS A 52 5.05 11.10 11.85
C CYS A 52 3.98 11.77 10.98
N ARG A 53 4.43 12.63 10.06
CA ARG A 53 3.53 13.35 9.15
C ARG A 53 2.98 12.39 8.09
N GLY A 54 1.67 12.43 7.90
CA GLY A 54 0.99 11.80 6.78
C GLY A 54 0.64 12.82 5.69
N VAL A 55 0.76 12.43 4.42
CA VAL A 55 0.27 13.17 3.26
C VAL A 55 -0.85 12.36 2.63
N PHE A 56 -2.03 12.97 2.49
CA PHE A 56 -3.23 12.32 2.01
C PHE A 56 -3.52 12.69 0.55
N PHE A 57 -3.59 11.70 -0.32
CA PHE A 57 -3.84 11.84 -1.75
C PHE A 57 -5.28 11.43 -2.06
N ASP A 58 -6.17 12.39 -2.30
CA ASP A 58 -7.58 12.13 -2.63
C ASP A 58 -7.79 12.06 -4.16
N ILE A 59 -7.57 10.87 -4.73
CA ILE A 59 -7.64 10.67 -6.18
C ILE A 59 -9.08 10.80 -6.72
N PRO A 60 -10.13 10.29 -6.05
CA PRO A 60 -11.51 10.55 -6.48
C PRO A 60 -11.85 12.03 -6.52
N ALA A 61 -11.42 12.82 -5.53
CA ALA A 61 -11.69 14.26 -5.51
C ALA A 61 -11.03 14.98 -6.69
N LEU A 62 -9.79 14.63 -7.03
CA LEU A 62 -9.09 15.12 -8.23
C LEU A 62 -9.90 14.86 -9.51
N LYS A 63 -10.64 13.75 -9.56
CA LYS A 63 -11.46 13.34 -10.70
C LYS A 63 -12.92 13.80 -10.63
N GLY A 64 -13.33 14.48 -9.55
CA GLY A 64 -14.72 14.89 -9.34
C GLY A 64 -15.70 13.73 -9.13
N VAL A 65 -15.22 12.58 -8.66
CA VAL A 65 -16.04 11.38 -8.36
C VAL A 65 -15.93 10.99 -6.90
N SER A 66 -16.86 10.18 -6.40
CA SER A 66 -16.82 9.70 -5.01
C SER A 66 -15.90 8.50 -4.82
N ARG A 67 -15.69 7.70 -5.87
CA ARG A 67 -14.93 6.44 -5.88
C ARG A 67 -14.34 6.19 -7.27
N LEU A 68 -13.16 5.60 -7.35
CA LEU A 68 -12.56 5.16 -8.61
C LEU A 68 -13.25 3.90 -9.16
N GLU A 69 -13.15 3.71 -10.47
CA GLU A 69 -13.59 2.49 -11.13
C GLU A 69 -12.71 1.29 -10.74
N ALA A 70 -13.25 0.08 -10.93
CA ALA A 70 -12.49 -1.15 -10.74
C ALA A 70 -11.25 -1.18 -11.65
N GLY A 71 -10.15 -1.74 -11.15
CA GLY A 71 -8.88 -1.84 -11.87
C GLY A 71 -8.24 -0.50 -12.26
N TYR A 72 -8.65 0.62 -11.66
CA TYR A 72 -8.09 1.93 -12.01
C TYR A 72 -6.65 2.09 -11.50
N GLY A 73 -5.72 2.39 -12.42
CA GLY A 73 -4.31 2.57 -12.11
C GLY A 73 -3.94 3.99 -11.72
N ILE A 74 -3.40 4.16 -10.52
CA ILE A 74 -2.95 5.44 -9.98
C ILE A 74 -1.45 5.58 -10.28
N THR A 75 -1.13 6.23 -11.41
CA THR A 75 0.23 6.55 -11.84
C THR A 75 0.81 7.75 -11.06
N ASP A 76 2.10 8.00 -11.23
CA ASP A 76 2.77 9.15 -10.64
C ASP A 76 2.19 10.49 -11.10
N GLU A 77 1.63 10.60 -12.31
CA GLU A 77 0.94 11.83 -12.72
C GLU A 77 -0.27 12.16 -11.83
N TYR A 78 -1.05 11.14 -11.44
CA TYR A 78 -2.16 11.32 -10.50
C TYR A 78 -1.67 11.71 -9.11
N LEU A 79 -0.59 11.10 -8.62
CA LEU A 79 -0.01 11.43 -7.32
C LEU A 79 0.51 12.87 -7.30
N ARG A 80 1.23 13.30 -8.34
CA ARG A 80 1.70 14.69 -8.49
C ARG A 80 0.55 15.69 -8.56
N ALA A 81 -0.48 15.38 -9.34
CA ALA A 81 -1.66 16.24 -9.47
C ALA A 81 -2.44 16.37 -8.16
N ALA A 82 -2.60 15.26 -7.42
CA ALA A 82 -3.26 15.25 -6.12
C ALA A 82 -2.44 15.93 -5.01
N LEU A 83 -1.10 15.90 -5.13
CA LEU A 83 -0.21 16.60 -4.20
C LEU A 83 -0.36 18.14 -4.31
N GLY A 84 -0.51 18.65 -5.55
CA GLY A 84 -0.61 20.08 -5.83
C GLY A 84 0.62 20.84 -5.31
N ASP A 85 0.39 21.90 -4.54
CA ASP A 85 1.45 22.71 -3.92
C ASP A 85 2.00 22.11 -2.61
N THR A 86 1.46 20.97 -2.16
CA THR A 86 1.96 20.29 -0.95
C THR A 86 3.35 19.69 -1.23
N VAL A 87 4.17 19.56 -0.20
CA VAL A 87 5.47 18.88 -0.29
C VAL A 87 5.39 17.49 0.33
N LEU A 88 5.78 16.48 -0.44
CA LEU A 88 6.09 15.13 0.04
C LEU A 88 7.58 15.07 0.40
N ASN A 89 7.87 14.93 1.69
CA ASN A 89 9.22 14.87 2.23
C ASN A 89 9.61 13.42 2.51
N LYS A 90 10.92 13.16 2.45
CA LYS A 90 11.50 11.90 2.92
C LYS A 90 11.05 11.61 4.36
N GLY A 91 10.55 10.40 4.60
CA GLY A 91 10.08 9.96 5.91
C GLY A 91 8.60 10.25 6.21
N ASP A 92 7.86 10.90 5.32
CA ASP A 92 6.40 10.98 5.46
C ASP A 92 5.74 9.64 5.17
N VAL A 93 4.49 9.49 5.63
CA VAL A 93 3.60 8.42 5.18
C VAL A 93 2.67 8.92 4.09
N ALA A 94 2.60 8.22 2.96
CA ALA A 94 1.65 8.51 1.89
C ALA A 94 0.38 7.68 2.05
N LEU A 95 -0.79 8.32 2.13
CA LEU A 95 -2.08 7.65 2.23
C LEU A 95 -2.92 7.97 0.99
N ILE A 96 -3.19 6.96 0.18
CA ILE A 96 -3.89 7.10 -1.10
C ILE A 96 -5.33 6.69 -0.92
N ARG A 97 -6.26 7.64 -1.07
CA ARG A 97 -7.69 7.35 -1.12
C ARG A 97 -8.09 7.02 -2.55
N THR A 98 -8.71 5.87 -2.71
CA THR A 98 -9.39 5.40 -3.93
C THR A 98 -10.92 5.49 -3.81
N GLY A 99 -11.42 5.58 -2.57
CA GLY A 99 -12.84 5.54 -2.24
C GLY A 99 -13.41 4.12 -2.25
N TRP A 100 -12.59 3.10 -2.50
CA TRP A 100 -13.03 1.71 -2.67
C TRP A 100 -13.67 1.12 -1.41
N VAL A 101 -13.30 1.62 -0.24
CA VAL A 101 -13.90 1.27 1.06
C VAL A 101 -15.43 1.40 1.08
N GLN A 102 -16.03 2.21 0.19
CA GLN A 102 -17.49 2.28 0.03
C GLN A 102 -18.13 0.94 -0.38
N GLN A 103 -17.35 0.01 -0.93
CA GLN A 103 -17.81 -1.34 -1.27
C GLN A 103 -17.74 -2.31 -0.09
N TYR A 104 -17.18 -1.93 1.07
CA TYR A 104 -16.87 -2.84 2.18
C TYR A 104 -18.05 -3.71 2.68
N ALA A 105 -19.27 -3.20 2.57
CA ALA A 105 -20.48 -3.95 2.96
C ALA A 105 -20.85 -5.10 1.99
N ASP A 106 -20.33 -5.07 0.76
CA ASP A 106 -20.46 -6.12 -0.24
C ASP A 106 -19.09 -6.78 -0.45
N ALA A 107 -18.90 -7.94 0.17
CA ALA A 107 -17.63 -8.66 0.12
C ALA A 107 -17.19 -8.99 -1.30
N LYS A 108 -18.12 -9.36 -2.20
CA LYS A 108 -17.77 -9.71 -3.59
C LYS A 108 -17.29 -8.47 -4.33
N ALA A 109 -17.97 -7.35 -4.17
CA ALA A 109 -17.58 -6.09 -4.80
C ALA A 109 -16.26 -5.54 -4.23
N TYR A 110 -16.04 -5.66 -2.91
CA TYR A 110 -14.84 -5.15 -2.26
C TYR A 110 -13.58 -5.97 -2.60
N LEU A 111 -13.70 -7.30 -2.63
CA LEU A 111 -12.59 -8.19 -3.01
C LEU A 111 -12.23 -8.04 -4.49
N GLY A 112 -13.21 -7.76 -5.35
CA GLY A 112 -12.96 -7.45 -6.75
C GLY A 112 -12.41 -8.62 -7.57
N ASP A 113 -12.59 -9.87 -7.15
CA ASP A 113 -12.02 -11.06 -7.82
C ASP A 113 -12.33 -11.14 -9.34
N GLU A 114 -13.47 -10.59 -9.78
CA GLU A 114 -13.90 -10.57 -11.17
C GLU A 114 -13.52 -9.29 -11.93
N THR A 115 -13.33 -8.17 -11.22
CA THR A 115 -13.25 -6.83 -11.82
C THR A 115 -11.94 -6.10 -11.53
N GLY A 116 -11.14 -6.61 -10.61
CA GLY A 116 -10.06 -5.87 -9.97
C GLY A 116 -10.57 -4.81 -9.01
N PHE A 117 -9.61 -4.06 -8.46
CA PHE A 117 -9.84 -2.89 -7.59
C PHE A 117 -8.81 -1.81 -7.93
N PRO A 118 -9.12 -0.52 -7.71
CA PRO A 118 -8.17 0.55 -7.97
C PRO A 118 -6.94 0.39 -7.08
N GLY A 119 -5.78 0.83 -7.56
CA GLY A 119 -4.55 0.72 -6.80
C GLY A 119 -3.43 1.53 -7.41
N VAL A 120 -2.30 1.57 -6.72
CA VAL A 120 -1.12 2.28 -7.21
C VAL A 120 -0.51 1.51 -8.38
N ALA A 121 -0.29 2.19 -9.49
CA ALA A 121 0.39 1.61 -10.65
C ALA A 121 1.91 1.65 -10.44
N ALA A 122 2.66 0.85 -11.20
CA ALA A 122 4.11 0.73 -11.04
C ALA A 122 4.86 2.09 -11.04
N SER A 123 4.49 3.04 -11.91
CA SER A 123 5.13 4.36 -11.92
C SER A 123 4.83 5.17 -10.64
N GLY A 124 3.62 5.06 -10.09
CA GLY A 124 3.26 5.67 -8.82
C GLY A 124 4.02 5.06 -7.64
N GLY A 125 4.16 3.73 -7.62
CA GLY A 125 4.95 3.01 -6.62
C GLY A 125 6.42 3.43 -6.65
N GLN A 126 7.01 3.49 -7.85
CA GLN A 126 8.39 3.97 -8.03
C GLN A 126 8.55 5.42 -7.57
N TRP A 127 7.60 6.30 -7.93
CA TRP A 127 7.65 7.70 -7.54
C TRP A 127 7.62 7.89 -6.01
N LEU A 128 6.78 7.13 -5.30
CA LEU A 128 6.74 7.14 -3.83
C LEU A 128 8.06 6.64 -3.23
N ALA A 129 8.61 5.56 -3.78
CA ALA A 129 9.90 5.02 -3.34
C ALA A 129 11.05 6.03 -3.54
N ASP A 130 11.09 6.73 -4.68
CA ASP A 130 12.09 7.76 -4.98
C ASP A 130 12.00 8.96 -4.03
N HIS A 131 10.80 9.30 -3.54
CA HIS A 131 10.61 10.32 -2.50
C HIS A 131 11.07 9.86 -1.10
N GLY A 132 11.35 8.57 -0.93
CA GLY A 132 11.80 8.00 0.33
C GLY A 132 10.74 8.10 1.42
N VAL A 133 9.46 7.90 1.07
CA VAL A 133 8.37 7.81 2.04
C VAL A 133 8.66 6.69 3.05
N ARG A 134 8.25 6.88 4.29
CA ARG A 134 8.43 5.89 5.37
C ARG A 134 7.51 4.68 5.18
N ALA A 135 6.30 4.92 4.69
CA ALA A 135 5.31 3.91 4.34
C ALA A 135 4.31 4.50 3.33
N ALA A 136 3.61 3.62 2.61
CA ALA A 136 2.47 3.98 1.79
C ALA A 136 1.30 3.05 2.12
N GLY A 137 0.06 3.56 2.03
CA GLY A 137 -1.14 2.77 2.29
C GLY A 137 -2.32 3.24 1.43
N ALA A 138 -3.28 2.34 1.22
CA ALA A 138 -4.49 2.59 0.44
C ALA A 138 -5.73 2.01 1.14
N ASP A 139 -6.93 2.39 0.70
CA ASP A 139 -8.23 1.95 1.23
C ASP A 139 -8.84 0.76 0.47
N THR A 140 -7.97 -0.18 0.06
CA THR A 140 -8.23 -1.38 -0.75
C THR A 140 -7.63 -2.62 -0.07
N ILE A 141 -7.90 -3.82 -0.61
CA ILE A 141 -7.37 -5.08 -0.04
C ILE A 141 -5.89 -5.34 -0.36
N ALA A 142 -5.38 -4.77 -1.45
CA ALA A 142 -3.96 -4.72 -1.76
C ALA A 142 -3.60 -3.29 -2.18
N PHE A 143 -2.32 -2.94 -2.06
CA PHE A 143 -1.83 -1.59 -2.38
C PHE A 143 -1.77 -1.33 -3.89
N ASP A 144 -1.26 -2.31 -4.63
CA ASP A 144 -1.04 -2.22 -6.06
C ASP A 144 -2.32 -2.42 -6.86
N GLN A 145 -2.35 -1.84 -8.06
CA GLN A 145 -3.43 -2.05 -9.03
C GLN A 145 -3.50 -3.53 -9.43
N VAL A 146 -4.70 -4.11 -9.35
CA VAL A 146 -5.02 -5.47 -9.82
C VAL A 146 -6.20 -5.43 -10.79
#